data_AF-A0A9E0XIT1-F1
#
_entry.id   AF-A0A9E0XIT1-F1
#
_cell.length_a   1.000
_cell.length_b   1.000
_cell.length_c   1.000
_cell.angle_alpha   90.00
_cell.angle_beta   90.00
_cell.angle_gamma   90.00
#
_symmetry.space_group_name_H-M   'P 1'
#
loop_
_entity.id
_entity.type
_entity.pdbx_description
1 polymer ?
#
loop_
_entity_poly.entity_id
_entity_poly.type
_entity_poly.pdbx_seq_one_letter_code
_entity_poly.pdbx_strand_id
1 'polypeptide(L)'
;MVQLPEKAPDWQNIVKHNFKNVFKLSEHSVIQELIEKTDRLYYYWDKVRSQPLPPEFDKKEVWAFLRFRRHLNSSTSPILDVKGKPFTFWQTDEIQKSLHLIDQSTAGNLALWDPDSDKKASAKYMVASLMEEAITSSQIEGAVATIKEAKKMLLENRKPKNTSERMIYNNFLTMQSLKEVCKKDLTIQLVLELHASITKGTLESSEDEGNFRTTTVSVVTPYGEVLFTPPPAEE
;
A
#
# COMPACT_ATOMS: atom_id res chain seq x y z
N MET A 1 -10.05 -11.61 -21.57
CA MET A 1 -10.50 -12.07 -20.23
C MET A 1 -9.42 -11.69 -19.25
N VAL A 2 -9.75 -10.86 -18.25
CA VAL A 2 -8.83 -10.60 -17.13
C VAL A 2 -8.79 -11.88 -16.30
N GLN A 3 -7.62 -12.48 -16.14
CA GLN A 3 -7.49 -13.67 -15.29
C GLN A 3 -7.62 -13.21 -13.84
N LEU A 4 -8.77 -13.49 -13.22
CA LEU A 4 -8.98 -13.20 -11.81
C LEU A 4 -7.91 -13.92 -10.97
N PRO A 5 -7.34 -13.25 -9.95
CA PRO A 5 -6.38 -13.88 -9.06
C PRO A 5 -7.03 -15.08 -8.38
N GLU A 6 -6.41 -16.26 -8.48
CA GLU A 6 -6.96 -17.46 -7.86
C GLU A 6 -6.67 -17.41 -6.35
N LYS A 7 -7.66 -17.83 -5.55
CA LYS A 7 -7.45 -17.95 -4.11
C LYS A 7 -6.36 -18.99 -3.83
N ALA A 8 -5.33 -18.56 -3.11
CA ALA A 8 -4.25 -19.44 -2.71
C ALA A 8 -4.78 -20.62 -1.88
N PRO A 9 -4.25 -21.84 -2.09
CA PRO A 9 -4.66 -22.99 -1.30
C PRO A 9 -4.20 -22.82 0.16
N ASP A 10 -4.97 -23.43 1.07
CA ASP A 10 -4.65 -23.40 2.50
C ASP A 10 -3.41 -24.23 2.79
N TRP A 11 -2.29 -23.52 2.94
CA TRP A 11 -0.99 -24.14 3.19
C TRP A 11 -0.95 -24.89 4.52
N GLN A 12 -1.67 -24.45 5.56
CA GLN A 12 -1.65 -25.12 6.87
C GLN A 12 -2.29 -26.50 6.74
N ASN A 13 -3.40 -26.57 6.02
CA ASN A 13 -4.08 -27.83 5.75
C ASN A 13 -3.23 -28.78 4.91
N ILE A 14 -2.53 -28.28 3.88
CA ILE A 14 -1.61 -29.08 3.05
C ILE A 14 -0.44 -29.61 3.88
N VAL A 15 0.22 -28.77 4.67
CA VAL A 15 1.34 -29.21 5.53
C VAL A 15 0.88 -30.26 6.53
N LYS A 16 -0.33 -30.12 7.09
CA LYS A 16 -0.89 -31.09 8.05
C LYS A 16 -1.10 -32.47 7.44
N HIS A 17 -1.57 -32.56 6.19
CA HIS A 17 -1.89 -33.84 5.54
C HIS A 17 -0.72 -34.44 4.75
N ASN A 18 0.11 -33.61 4.13
CA ASN A 18 1.19 -34.02 3.23
C ASN A 18 2.59 -33.66 3.77
N PHE A 19 2.76 -33.58 5.09
CA PHE A 19 4.01 -33.16 5.75
C PHE A 19 5.26 -33.76 5.10
N LYS A 20 5.34 -35.09 4.99
CA LYS A 20 6.53 -35.76 4.43
C LYS A 20 6.87 -35.32 3.00
N ASN A 21 5.89 -35.13 2.14
CA ASN A 21 6.13 -34.70 0.76
C ASN A 21 6.61 -33.25 0.72
N VAL A 22 5.94 -32.37 1.48
CA VAL A 22 6.28 -30.94 1.58
C VAL A 22 7.73 -30.74 2.01
N PHE A 23 8.22 -31.50 3.00
CA PHE A 23 9.59 -31.36 3.49
C PHE A 23 10.63 -32.05 2.61
N LYS A 24 10.28 -33.12 1.88
CA LYS A 24 11.17 -33.71 0.87
C LYS A 24 11.52 -32.73 -0.25
N LEU A 25 10.65 -31.76 -0.53
CA LEU A 25 10.94 -30.69 -1.50
C LEU A 25 12.25 -29.95 -1.21
N SER A 26 12.68 -29.88 0.05
CA SER A 26 13.95 -29.21 0.39
C SER A 26 15.19 -29.93 -0.11
N GLU A 27 15.08 -31.21 -0.47
CA GLU A 27 16.20 -32.04 -0.95
C GLU A 27 16.50 -31.81 -2.45
N HIS A 28 15.60 -31.14 -3.16
CA HIS A 28 15.71 -30.95 -4.61
C HIS A 28 16.22 -29.54 -4.96
N SER A 29 17.36 -29.47 -5.64
CA SER A 29 18.01 -28.20 -6.04
C SER A 29 17.10 -27.32 -6.90
N VAL A 30 16.34 -27.91 -7.83
CA VAL A 30 15.38 -27.19 -8.70
C VAL A 30 14.32 -26.46 -7.87
N ILE A 31 13.86 -27.08 -6.77
CA ILE A 31 12.90 -26.45 -5.88
C ILE A 31 13.56 -25.33 -5.08
N GLN A 32 14.77 -25.54 -4.58
CA GLN A 32 15.50 -24.49 -3.85
C GLN A 32 15.70 -23.23 -4.69
N GLU A 33 16.12 -23.38 -5.95
CA GLU A 33 16.28 -22.25 -6.88
C GLU A 33 14.96 -21.51 -7.13
N LEU A 34 13.88 -22.26 -7.37
CA LEU A 34 12.53 -21.70 -7.54
C LEU A 34 12.09 -20.91 -6.30
N ILE A 35 12.36 -21.46 -5.13
CA ILE A 35 11.96 -20.92 -3.84
C ILE A 35 12.80 -19.66 -3.49
N GLU A 36 14.10 -19.65 -3.75
CA GLU A 36 14.98 -18.47 -3.64
C GLU A 36 14.51 -17.33 -4.55
N LYS A 37 14.27 -17.62 -5.83
CA LYS A 37 13.73 -16.65 -6.79
C LYS A 37 12.39 -16.09 -6.32
N THR A 38 11.52 -16.97 -5.85
CA THR A 38 10.18 -16.63 -5.37
C THR A 38 10.20 -15.74 -4.13
N ASP A 39 11.14 -15.98 -3.21
CA ASP A 39 11.28 -15.17 -1.99
C ASP A 39 11.95 -13.83 -2.26
N ARG A 40 12.95 -13.79 -3.14
CA ARG A 40 13.56 -12.53 -3.59
C ARG A 40 12.53 -11.60 -4.24
N LEU A 41 11.67 -12.13 -5.12
CA LEU A 41 10.66 -11.36 -5.84
C LEU A 41 9.31 -11.30 -5.11
N TYR A 42 9.24 -11.89 -3.91
CA TYR A 42 8.05 -12.00 -3.08
C TYR A 42 6.79 -12.45 -3.84
N TYR A 43 6.93 -13.47 -4.70
CA TYR A 43 5.80 -13.95 -5.50
C TYR A 43 4.65 -14.48 -4.64
N TYR A 44 3.44 -14.13 -5.04
CA TYR A 44 2.19 -14.69 -4.52
C TYR A 44 1.75 -15.92 -5.32
N TRP A 45 0.69 -16.61 -4.87
CA TRP A 45 0.20 -17.87 -5.43
C TRP A 45 0.07 -17.86 -6.95
N ASP A 46 -0.51 -16.80 -7.54
CA ASP A 46 -0.71 -16.71 -8.98
C ASP A 46 0.60 -16.78 -9.79
N LYS A 47 1.67 -16.18 -9.26
CA LYS A 47 2.99 -16.19 -9.90
C LYS A 47 3.72 -17.51 -9.64
N VAL A 48 3.52 -18.12 -8.47
CA VAL A 48 4.08 -19.44 -8.14
C VAL A 48 3.45 -20.52 -9.00
N ARG A 49 2.12 -20.55 -9.13
CA ARG A 49 1.42 -21.54 -9.96
C ARG A 49 1.76 -21.43 -11.45
N SER A 50 2.22 -20.27 -11.91
CA SER A 50 2.63 -20.07 -13.30
C SER A 50 4.10 -20.43 -13.56
N GLN A 51 4.91 -20.69 -12.52
CA GLN A 51 6.31 -21.08 -12.73
C GLN A 51 6.40 -22.48 -13.35
N PRO A 52 7.40 -22.72 -14.21
CA PRO A 52 7.70 -24.06 -14.69
C PRO A 52 8.13 -24.92 -13.49
N LEU A 53 7.56 -26.12 -13.40
CA LEU A 53 7.83 -27.08 -12.35
C LEU A 53 7.91 -28.48 -12.98
N PRO A 54 8.91 -29.30 -12.63
CA PRO A 54 8.97 -30.68 -13.07
C PRO A 54 7.68 -31.44 -12.73
N PRO A 55 7.20 -32.34 -13.61
CA PRO A 55 5.91 -33.01 -13.45
C PRO A 55 5.75 -33.82 -12.15
N GLU A 56 6.86 -34.23 -11.54
CA GLU A 56 6.89 -34.98 -10.28
C GLU A 56 6.51 -34.15 -9.05
N PHE A 57 6.50 -32.82 -9.14
CA PHE A 57 6.18 -31.93 -8.01
C PHE A 57 4.81 -31.27 -8.15
N ASP A 58 4.05 -31.28 -7.06
CA ASP A 58 2.79 -30.53 -6.99
C ASP A 58 3.05 -29.06 -6.60
N LYS A 59 2.52 -28.14 -7.42
CA LYS A 59 2.56 -26.69 -7.18
C LYS A 59 1.94 -26.31 -5.84
N LYS A 60 0.91 -27.03 -5.39
CA LYS A 60 0.26 -26.78 -4.08
C LYS A 60 1.20 -27.16 -2.93
N GLU A 61 1.95 -28.24 -3.05
CA GLU A 61 2.96 -28.65 -2.06
C GLU A 61 4.13 -27.66 -2.03
N VAL A 62 4.60 -27.20 -3.20
CA VAL A 62 5.62 -26.14 -3.30
C VAL A 62 5.15 -24.84 -2.65
N TRP A 63 3.91 -24.41 -2.89
CA TRP A 63 3.33 -23.25 -2.23
C TRP A 63 3.22 -23.45 -0.72
N ALA A 64 2.84 -24.64 -0.27
CA ALA A 64 2.74 -24.94 1.15
C ALA A 64 4.11 -24.89 1.84
N PHE A 65 5.14 -25.47 1.21
CA PHE A 65 6.53 -25.37 1.66
C PHE A 65 7.02 -23.93 1.74
N LEU A 66 6.78 -23.14 0.69
CA LEU A 66 7.11 -21.72 0.64
C LEU A 66 6.45 -20.94 1.79
N ARG A 67 5.13 -21.09 1.96
CA ARG A 67 4.39 -20.38 3.02
C ARG A 67 4.82 -20.79 4.42
N PHE A 68 5.09 -22.08 4.62
CA PHE A 68 5.65 -22.58 5.87
C PHE A 68 6.99 -21.91 6.18
N ARG A 69 7.90 -21.84 5.19
CA ARG A 69 9.19 -21.18 5.34
C ARG A 69 9.05 -19.69 5.67
N ARG A 70 8.19 -18.97 4.94
CA ARG A 70 7.90 -17.54 5.22
C ARG A 70 7.36 -17.33 6.64
N HIS A 71 6.51 -18.23 7.10
CA HIS A 71 5.95 -18.17 8.45
C HIS A 71 7.02 -18.39 9.53
N LEU A 72 7.90 -19.38 9.36
CA LEU A 72 9.01 -19.62 10.30
C LEU A 72 9.99 -18.44 10.39
N ASN A 73 10.20 -17.72 9.29
CA ASN A 73 11.09 -16.56 9.26
C ASN A 73 10.37 -15.24 9.59
N SER A 74 9.08 -15.27 9.91
CA SER A 74 8.33 -14.05 10.19
C SER A 74 8.57 -13.53 11.60
N SER A 75 8.67 -12.21 11.70
CA SER A 75 8.66 -11.46 12.95
C SER A 75 7.24 -11.08 13.32
N THR A 76 6.96 -11.08 14.61
CA THR A 76 5.66 -10.65 15.16
C THR A 76 5.68 -9.15 15.40
N SER A 77 4.65 -8.46 14.91
CA SER A 77 4.41 -7.03 15.13
C SER A 77 3.62 -6.81 16.43
N PRO A 78 3.79 -5.65 17.11
CA PRO A 78 2.92 -5.26 18.23
C PRO A 78 1.48 -4.92 17.78
N ILE A 79 1.22 -4.81 16.48
CA ILE A 79 -0.10 -4.52 15.93
C ILE A 79 -0.96 -5.80 16.01
N LEU A 80 -2.08 -5.71 16.71
CA LEU A 80 -3.05 -6.80 16.87
C LEU A 80 -4.24 -6.60 15.94
N ASP A 81 -4.82 -7.69 15.46
CA ASP A 81 -6.15 -7.66 14.82
C ASP A 81 -7.26 -7.55 15.88
N VAL A 82 -8.51 -7.43 15.41
CA VAL A 82 -9.70 -7.32 16.27
C VAL A 82 -9.93 -8.52 17.20
N LYS A 83 -9.27 -9.67 16.94
CA LYS A 83 -9.31 -10.88 17.76
C LYS A 83 -8.08 -11.02 18.66
N GLY A 84 -7.23 -10.00 18.72
CA GLY A 84 -6.00 -9.99 19.52
C GLY A 84 -4.87 -10.83 18.92
N LYS A 85 -4.98 -11.25 17.65
CA LYS A 85 -3.91 -11.98 16.98
C LYS A 85 -2.90 -10.98 16.41
N PRO A 86 -1.60 -11.16 16.67
CA PRO A 86 -0.62 -10.23 16.16
C PRO A 86 -0.42 -10.37 14.66
N PHE A 87 -0.18 -9.24 14.00
CA PHE A 87 0.27 -9.22 12.63
C PHE A 87 1.70 -9.77 12.53
N THR A 88 2.00 -10.54 11.50
CA THR A 88 3.34 -11.10 11.27
C THR A 88 3.83 -10.71 9.89
N PHE A 89 5.11 -10.40 9.78
CA PHE A 89 5.74 -10.08 8.50
C PHE A 89 7.13 -10.70 8.44
N TRP A 90 7.63 -10.98 7.24
CA TRP A 90 8.99 -11.44 7.05
C TRP A 90 9.82 -10.36 6.38
N GLN A 91 10.91 -9.96 7.02
CA GLN A 91 11.86 -9.00 6.49
C GLN A 91 12.91 -9.74 5.66
N THR A 92 12.68 -9.85 4.36
CA THR A 92 13.59 -10.52 3.43
C THR A 92 14.85 -9.68 3.20
N ASP A 93 15.92 -10.31 2.68
CA ASP A 93 17.16 -9.61 2.32
C ASP A 93 16.93 -8.51 1.26
N GLU A 94 15.98 -8.69 0.34
CA GLU A 94 15.64 -7.67 -0.67
C GLU A 94 14.90 -6.48 -0.04
N ILE A 95 14.06 -6.71 0.98
CA ILE A 95 13.47 -5.63 1.78
C ILE A 95 14.55 -4.89 2.56
N GLN A 96 15.47 -5.60 3.22
CA GLN A 96 16.60 -4.99 3.94
C GLN A 96 17.49 -4.16 3.03
N LYS A 97 17.83 -4.68 1.86
CA LYS A 97 18.58 -3.96 0.84
C LYS A 97 17.85 -2.69 0.40
N SER A 98 16.54 -2.78 0.17
CA SER A 98 15.71 -1.62 -0.20
C SER A 98 15.69 -0.56 0.90
N LEU A 99 15.56 -0.97 2.16
CA LEU A 99 15.64 -0.08 3.32
C LEU A 99 17.01 0.59 3.41
N HIS A 100 18.09 -0.16 3.24
CA HIS A 100 19.45 0.39 3.24
C HIS A 100 19.67 1.45 2.15
N LEU A 101 19.14 1.23 0.94
CA LEU A 101 19.20 2.21 -0.14
C LEU A 101 18.38 3.47 0.17
N ILE A 102 17.21 3.32 0.80
CA ILE A 102 16.40 4.45 1.28
C ILE A 102 17.19 5.23 2.33
N ASP A 103 17.75 4.57 3.34
CA ASP A 103 18.54 5.23 4.38
C ASP A 103 19.73 6.01 3.81
N GLN A 104 20.47 5.41 2.87
CA GLN A 104 21.61 6.04 2.22
C GLN A 104 21.20 7.29 1.40
N SER A 105 20.10 7.21 0.67
CA SER A 105 19.60 8.33 -0.16
C SER A 105 18.94 9.45 0.65
N THR A 106 18.40 9.13 1.83
CA THR A 106 17.71 10.09 2.69
C THR A 106 18.69 10.83 3.60
N ALA A 107 19.73 10.15 4.12
CA ALA A 107 20.73 10.74 5.02
C ALA A 107 21.48 11.94 4.43
N GLY A 108 21.74 11.97 3.12
CA GLY A 108 22.39 13.09 2.44
C GLY A 108 21.45 14.23 2.04
N ASN A 109 20.16 13.96 1.85
CA ASN A 109 19.17 14.93 1.37
C ASN A 109 18.38 15.62 2.50
N LEU A 110 18.34 15.06 3.71
CA LEU A 110 17.68 15.70 4.86
C LEU A 110 18.32 17.05 5.24
N ALA A 111 19.61 17.25 4.96
CA ALA A 111 20.29 18.54 5.15
C ALA A 111 19.75 19.65 4.24
N LEU A 112 19.18 19.32 3.07
CA LEU A 112 18.51 20.28 2.18
C LEU A 112 17.08 20.60 2.64
N TRP A 113 16.52 19.76 3.50
CA TRP A 113 15.18 19.89 4.08
C TRP A 113 15.20 20.60 5.44
N ASP A 114 16.37 21.02 5.91
CA ASP A 114 16.49 21.90 7.07
C ASP A 114 15.82 23.26 6.74
N PRO A 115 14.68 23.59 7.40
CA PRO A 115 13.95 24.84 7.17
C PRO A 115 14.78 26.09 7.49
N ASP A 116 15.88 25.94 8.22
CA ASP A 116 16.78 27.04 8.60
C ASP A 116 17.96 27.25 7.63
N SER A 117 18.18 26.33 6.68
CA SER A 117 19.17 26.49 5.62
C SER A 117 18.56 27.19 4.38
N ASP A 118 19.19 28.29 3.94
CA ASP A 118 18.82 29.18 2.82
C ASP A 118 17.31 29.30 2.48
N LYS A 119 16.61 30.05 3.36
CA LYS A 119 15.15 30.07 3.58
C LYS A 119 14.23 30.32 2.36
N LYS A 120 14.74 30.78 1.21
CA LYS A 120 13.89 31.12 0.05
C LYS A 120 13.91 30.09 -1.05
N ALA A 121 15.04 29.45 -1.32
CA ALA A 121 15.12 28.42 -2.36
C ALA A 121 14.46 27.13 -1.86
N SER A 122 14.82 26.68 -0.65
CA SER A 122 14.25 25.48 -0.03
C SER A 122 12.72 25.56 0.12
N ALA A 123 12.20 26.70 0.59
CA ALA A 123 10.76 26.91 0.71
C ALA A 123 10.01 26.84 -0.63
N LYS A 124 10.59 27.36 -1.73
CA LYS A 124 9.99 27.27 -3.07
C LYS A 124 9.97 25.84 -3.58
N TYR A 125 11.05 25.07 -3.39
CA TYR A 125 11.09 23.66 -3.77
C TYR A 125 10.07 22.86 -2.97
N MET A 126 9.97 23.07 -1.66
CA MET A 126 9.00 22.39 -0.82
C MET A 126 7.56 22.67 -1.26
N VAL A 127 7.21 23.92 -1.54
CA VAL A 127 5.86 24.26 -2.06
C VAL A 127 5.60 23.61 -3.41
N ALA A 128 6.59 23.61 -4.32
CA ALA A 128 6.45 22.96 -5.62
C ALA A 128 6.24 21.44 -5.49
N SER A 129 7.00 20.77 -4.62
CA SER A 129 6.85 19.33 -4.33
C SER A 129 5.48 19.03 -3.73
N LEU A 130 4.99 19.84 -2.78
CA LEU A 130 3.64 19.67 -2.23
C LEU A 130 2.55 19.85 -3.29
N MET A 131 2.70 20.81 -4.20
CA MET A 131 1.76 20.98 -5.30
C MET A 131 1.77 19.77 -6.24
N GLU A 132 2.94 19.27 -6.61
CA GLU A 132 3.07 18.09 -7.48
C GLU A 132 2.49 16.84 -6.84
N GLU A 133 2.74 16.63 -5.54
CA GLU A 133 2.16 15.52 -4.80
C GLU A 133 0.64 15.60 -4.75
N ALA A 134 0.07 16.79 -4.49
CA ALA A 134 -1.37 16.98 -4.40
C ALA A 134 -2.07 16.64 -5.71
N ILE A 135 -1.46 17.07 -6.82
CA ILE A 135 -1.96 16.82 -8.17
C ILE A 135 -1.86 15.33 -8.49
N THR A 136 -0.70 14.73 -8.27
CA THR A 136 -0.41 13.34 -8.67
C THR A 136 -1.24 12.35 -7.84
N SER A 137 -1.28 12.54 -6.52
CA SER A 137 -2.11 11.74 -5.62
C SER A 137 -3.60 11.82 -6.01
N SER A 138 -4.13 13.02 -6.26
CA SER A 138 -5.53 13.16 -6.66
C SER A 138 -5.83 12.55 -8.04
N GLN A 139 -4.86 12.58 -8.96
CA GLN A 139 -5.00 11.93 -10.27
C GLN A 139 -5.05 10.40 -10.17
N ILE A 140 -4.29 9.81 -9.25
CA ILE A 140 -4.36 8.36 -8.93
C ILE A 140 -5.77 8.01 -8.44
N GLU A 141 -6.38 8.89 -7.63
CA GLU A 141 -7.77 8.76 -7.15
C GLU A 141 -8.84 9.16 -8.20
N GLY A 142 -8.44 9.45 -9.44
CA GLY A 142 -9.36 9.69 -10.56
C GLY A 142 -9.68 11.17 -10.86
N ALA A 143 -9.00 12.12 -10.23
CA ALA A 143 -9.16 13.54 -10.57
C ALA A 143 -8.67 13.81 -12.01
N VAL A 144 -9.58 14.28 -12.86
CA VAL A 144 -9.26 14.65 -14.25
C VAL A 144 -8.88 16.13 -14.32
N ALA A 145 -7.58 16.41 -14.36
CA ALA A 145 -7.04 17.76 -14.59
C ALA A 145 -5.64 17.69 -15.21
N THR A 146 -5.27 18.69 -16.03
CA THR A 146 -3.89 18.82 -16.49
C THR A 146 -3.01 19.38 -15.38
N ILE A 147 -1.74 18.96 -15.30
CA ILE A 147 -0.77 19.48 -14.32
C ILE A 147 -0.65 21.01 -14.44
N LYS A 148 -0.69 21.55 -15.66
CA LYS A 148 -0.59 22.99 -15.91
C LYS A 148 -1.76 23.76 -15.30
N GLU A 149 -2.99 23.31 -15.50
CA GLU A 149 -4.19 23.98 -14.97
C GLU A 149 -4.28 23.87 -13.45
N ALA A 150 -3.95 22.69 -12.91
CA ALA A 150 -3.94 22.44 -11.48
C ALA A 150 -2.87 23.28 -10.77
N LYS A 151 -1.62 23.33 -11.30
CA LYS A 151 -0.58 24.22 -10.76
C LYS A 151 -1.00 25.68 -10.81
N LYS A 152 -1.57 26.13 -11.94
CA LYS A 152 -2.07 27.51 -12.07
C LYS A 152 -3.13 27.81 -11.00
N MET A 153 -4.07 26.89 -10.77
CA MET A 153 -5.09 27.02 -9.73
C MET A 153 -4.48 27.24 -8.34
N LEU A 154 -3.53 26.37 -7.97
CA LEU A 154 -2.89 26.40 -6.65
C LEU A 154 -2.04 27.68 -6.47
N LEU A 155 -1.29 28.08 -7.50
CA LEU A 155 -0.46 29.30 -7.47
C LEU A 155 -1.29 30.59 -7.39
N GLU A 156 -2.42 30.64 -8.09
CA GLU A 156 -3.35 31.78 -8.05
C GLU A 156 -4.25 31.77 -6.80
N ASN A 157 -4.21 30.71 -6.00
CA ASN A 157 -5.13 30.45 -4.89
C ASN A 157 -6.60 30.72 -5.26
N ARG A 158 -6.99 30.38 -6.50
CA ARG A 158 -8.35 30.56 -6.97
C ARG A 158 -9.22 29.40 -6.48
N LYS A 159 -10.52 29.64 -6.37
CA LYS A 159 -11.49 28.58 -6.03
C LYS A 159 -11.52 27.48 -7.11
N PRO A 160 -11.67 26.20 -6.71
CA PRO A 160 -11.87 25.10 -7.64
C PRO A 160 -13.20 25.24 -8.37
N LYS A 161 -13.23 24.93 -9.66
CA LYS A 161 -14.41 25.06 -10.54
C LYS A 161 -15.21 23.77 -10.67
N ASN A 162 -14.60 22.63 -10.40
CA ASN A 162 -15.21 21.30 -10.52
C ASN A 162 -14.69 20.36 -9.42
N THR A 163 -15.23 19.14 -9.35
CA THR A 163 -14.87 18.13 -8.35
C THR A 163 -13.40 17.72 -8.42
N SER A 164 -12.83 17.49 -9.62
CA SER A 164 -11.41 17.15 -9.79
C SER A 164 -10.47 18.24 -9.24
N GLU A 165 -10.75 19.50 -9.57
CA GLU A 165 -10.00 20.64 -9.04
C GLU A 165 -10.16 20.75 -7.52
N ARG A 166 -11.35 20.44 -6.99
CA ARG A 166 -11.60 20.44 -5.55
C ARG A 166 -10.82 19.35 -4.83
N MET A 167 -10.77 18.13 -5.37
CA MET A 167 -9.94 17.04 -4.84
C MET A 167 -8.47 17.49 -4.72
N ILE A 168 -7.91 18.06 -5.79
CA ILE A 168 -6.53 18.56 -5.81
C ILE A 168 -6.34 19.69 -4.79
N TYR A 169 -7.27 20.65 -4.74
CA TYR A 169 -7.20 21.79 -3.84
C TYR A 169 -7.26 21.35 -2.36
N ASN A 170 -8.17 20.44 -2.03
CA ASN A 170 -8.33 19.87 -0.69
C ASN A 170 -7.08 19.09 -0.26
N ASN A 171 -6.52 18.27 -1.15
CA ASN A 171 -5.29 17.52 -0.88
C ASN A 171 -4.11 18.46 -0.61
N PHE A 172 -3.94 19.50 -1.44
CA PHE A 172 -2.91 20.53 -1.24
C PHE A 172 -3.05 21.24 0.11
N LEU A 173 -4.26 21.72 0.46
CA LEU A 173 -4.50 22.38 1.75
C LEU A 173 -4.26 21.44 2.93
N THR A 174 -4.69 20.19 2.82
CA THR A 174 -4.47 19.18 3.87
C THR A 174 -2.99 18.97 4.09
N MET A 175 -2.20 18.76 3.03
CA MET A 175 -0.76 18.59 3.14
C MET A 175 -0.04 19.81 3.71
N GLN A 176 -0.47 21.03 3.37
CA GLN A 176 0.08 22.25 3.96
C GLN A 176 -0.13 22.30 5.48
N SER A 177 -1.25 21.78 5.96
CA SER A 177 -1.55 21.69 7.40
C SER A 177 -0.76 20.60 8.13
N LEU A 178 -0.21 19.61 7.41
CA LEU A 178 0.42 18.44 8.02
C LEU A 178 1.62 18.80 8.90
N LYS A 179 2.32 19.91 8.64
CA LYS A 179 3.45 20.37 9.46
C LYS A 179 3.09 20.54 10.94
N GLU A 180 1.87 21.01 11.22
CA GLU A 180 1.37 21.13 12.60
C GLU A 180 0.70 19.84 13.09
N VAL A 181 0.14 19.04 12.19
CA VAL A 181 -0.44 17.73 12.50
C VAL A 181 0.62 16.73 12.96
N CYS A 182 1.82 16.72 12.37
CA CYS A 182 2.90 15.79 12.72
C CYS A 182 3.40 15.92 14.17
N LYS A 183 3.00 16.98 14.89
CA LYS A 183 3.31 17.18 16.31
C LYS A 183 2.24 16.59 17.25
N LYS A 184 1.12 16.11 16.70
CA LYS A 184 0.01 15.52 17.45
C LYS A 184 0.13 14.01 17.44
N ASP A 185 -0.44 13.38 18.47
CA ASP A 185 -0.57 11.91 18.50
C ASP A 185 -1.52 11.42 17.41
N LEU A 186 -1.16 10.29 16.79
CA LEU A 186 -2.00 9.63 15.80
C LEU A 186 -3.21 9.01 16.49
N THR A 187 -4.38 9.63 16.32
CA THR A 187 -5.66 9.18 16.87
C THR A 187 -6.68 8.95 15.77
N ILE A 188 -7.71 8.15 16.04
CA ILE A 188 -8.84 7.95 15.11
C ILE A 188 -9.47 9.31 14.75
N GLN A 189 -9.67 10.17 15.74
CA GLN A 189 -10.22 11.51 15.52
C GLN A 189 -9.38 12.32 14.53
N LEU A 190 -8.04 12.26 14.65
CA LEU A 190 -7.16 12.93 13.71
C LEU A 190 -7.27 12.35 12.29
N VAL A 191 -7.40 11.03 12.16
CA VAL A 191 -7.61 10.38 10.84
C VAL A 191 -8.93 10.86 10.22
N LEU A 192 -10.01 10.95 11.00
CA LEU A 192 -11.31 11.45 10.55
C LEU A 192 -11.25 12.94 10.16
N GLU A 193 -10.52 13.78 10.90
CA GLU A 193 -10.29 15.18 10.56
C GLU A 193 -9.54 15.33 9.22
N LEU A 194 -8.49 14.53 9.01
CA LEU A 194 -7.75 14.50 7.75
C LEU A 194 -8.64 14.01 6.61
N HIS A 195 -9.44 12.97 6.84
CA HIS A 195 -10.41 12.48 5.87
C HIS A 195 -11.41 13.57 5.47
N ALA A 196 -12.02 14.26 6.44
CA ALA A 196 -12.92 15.38 6.18
C ALA A 196 -12.25 16.50 5.37
N SER A 197 -11.00 16.83 5.69
CA SER A 197 -10.24 17.86 4.99
C SER A 197 -9.99 17.52 3.52
N ILE A 198 -9.59 16.28 3.22
CA ILE A 198 -9.30 15.82 1.84
C ILE A 198 -10.59 15.67 1.03
N THR A 199 -11.67 15.18 1.66
CA THR A 199 -12.92 14.82 0.96
C THR A 199 -13.97 15.92 0.90
N LYS A 200 -13.66 17.10 1.46
CA LYS A 200 -14.61 18.21 1.58
C LYS A 200 -15.28 18.61 0.25
N GLY A 201 -16.56 18.35 0.13
CA GLY A 201 -17.39 18.61 -1.04
C GLY A 201 -17.01 17.79 -2.28
N THR A 202 -16.37 16.63 -2.10
CA THR A 202 -15.98 15.73 -3.20
C THR A 202 -16.74 14.40 -3.19
N LEU A 203 -17.38 14.04 -2.08
CA LEU A 203 -18.18 12.82 -1.96
C LEU A 203 -19.62 13.06 -2.43
N GLU A 204 -20.34 11.96 -2.69
CA GLU A 204 -21.76 12.02 -3.08
C GLU A 204 -22.65 12.52 -1.93
N SER A 205 -22.36 12.07 -0.70
CA SER A 205 -22.98 12.55 0.53
C SER A 205 -21.98 13.31 1.36
N SER A 206 -22.33 14.52 1.79
CA SER A 206 -21.52 15.29 2.74
C SER A 206 -21.48 14.66 4.14
N GLU A 207 -22.39 13.74 4.44
CA GLU A 207 -22.41 13.01 5.72
C GLU A 207 -21.27 11.98 5.81
N ASP A 208 -20.71 11.54 4.68
CA ASP A 208 -19.59 10.59 4.66
C ASP A 208 -18.24 11.28 4.94
N GLU A 209 -18.18 12.62 4.82
CA GLU A 209 -16.97 13.39 5.06
C GLU A 209 -16.53 13.29 6.52
N GLY A 210 -15.34 12.76 6.75
CA GLY A 210 -14.81 12.56 8.10
C GLY A 210 -15.52 11.48 8.93
N ASN A 211 -16.26 10.57 8.31
CA ASN A 211 -16.92 9.46 9.00
C ASN A 211 -16.47 8.10 8.47
N PHE A 212 -16.62 7.07 9.30
CA PHE A 212 -16.53 5.69 8.82
C PHE A 212 -17.73 5.39 7.94
N ARG A 213 -17.51 4.58 6.90
CA ARG A 213 -18.60 4.07 6.07
C ARG A 213 -19.61 3.30 6.92
N THR A 214 -20.88 3.40 6.56
CA THR A 214 -21.99 2.65 7.18
C THR A 214 -22.48 1.52 6.29
N THR A 215 -21.95 1.42 5.07
CA THR A 215 -22.35 0.45 4.06
C THR A 215 -21.19 -0.40 3.60
N THR A 216 -21.50 -1.54 2.96
CA THR A 216 -20.50 -2.39 2.32
C THR A 216 -19.97 -1.72 1.06
N VAL A 217 -18.65 -1.67 0.94
CA VAL A 217 -17.96 -1.24 -0.28
C VAL A 217 -17.23 -2.45 -0.89
N SER A 218 -16.92 -2.39 -2.17
CA SER A 218 -16.15 -3.44 -2.84
C SER A 218 -15.27 -2.85 -3.94
N VAL A 219 -14.08 -3.41 -4.09
CA VAL A 219 -13.17 -3.11 -5.19
C VAL A 219 -13.60 -3.97 -6.37
N VAL A 220 -14.01 -3.34 -7.46
CA VAL A 220 -14.52 -4.01 -8.66
C VAL A 220 -13.63 -3.76 -9.87
N THR A 221 -13.60 -4.71 -10.80
CA THR A 221 -13.00 -4.49 -12.12
C THR A 221 -13.85 -3.53 -12.95
N PRO A 222 -13.30 -2.95 -14.03
CA PRO A 222 -14.10 -2.18 -15.00
C PRO A 222 -15.26 -2.97 -15.65
N TYR A 223 -15.28 -4.30 -15.50
CA TYR A 223 -16.31 -5.19 -16.02
C TYR A 223 -17.35 -5.60 -14.96
N GLY A 224 -17.25 -5.07 -13.73
CA GLY A 224 -18.19 -5.33 -12.63
C GLY A 224 -17.88 -6.55 -11.76
N GLU A 225 -16.72 -7.20 -11.94
CA GLU A 225 -16.33 -8.35 -11.12
C GLU A 225 -15.72 -7.88 -9.79
N VAL A 226 -16.15 -8.44 -8.66
CA VAL A 226 -15.60 -8.10 -7.34
C VAL A 226 -14.21 -8.72 -7.15
N LEU A 227 -13.20 -7.88 -6.95
CA LEU A 227 -11.82 -8.29 -6.65
C LEU A 227 -11.58 -8.46 -5.15
N PHE A 228 -12.15 -7.55 -4.36
CA PHE A 228 -11.97 -7.54 -2.91
C PHE A 228 -13.13 -6.85 -2.22
N THR A 229 -13.63 -7.44 -1.15
CA THR A 229 -14.60 -6.83 -0.24
C THR A 229 -13.89 -6.61 1.09
N PRO A 230 -13.69 -5.35 1.52
CA PRO A 230 -13.19 -5.04 2.87
C PRO A 230 -14.08 -5.66 3.96
N PRO A 231 -13.64 -5.63 5.24
CA PRO A 231 -14.46 -6.06 6.36
C PRO A 231 -15.86 -5.40 6.38
N PRO A 232 -16.84 -5.94 7.13
CA PRO A 232 -18.14 -5.28 7.35
C PRO A 232 -17.98 -3.86 7.91
N ALA A 233 -19.01 -3.02 7.84
CA ALA A 233 -18.94 -1.65 8.37
C ALA A 233 -19.02 -1.62 9.91
N GLU A 234 -19.55 -2.70 10.48
CA GLU A 234 -19.80 -2.89 11.91
C GLU A 234 -18.59 -3.42 12.68
N GLU A 235 -17.51 -3.79 11.97
CA GLU A 235 -16.22 -4.23 12.52
C GLU A 235 -15.26 -3.05 12.68
#